data_AF-A0A7X6TP86-F1
#
_entry.id   AF-A0A7X6TP86-F1
#
_cell.length_a   1.000
_cell.length_b   1.000
_cell.length_c   1.000
_cell.angle_alpha   90.00
_cell.angle_beta   90.00
_cell.angle_gamma   90.00
#
_symmetry.space_group_name_H-M   'P 1'
#
loop_
_entity.id
_entity.type
_entity.pdbx_description
1 polymer ?
#
loop_
_entity_poly.entity_id
_entity_poly.type
_entity_poly.pdbx_seq_one_letter_code
_entity_poly.pdbx_strand_id
1 'polypeptide(L)'
;MENFIYDNKTKIIFGRDVENTCAQECQKYGQRILIHYGGGSIVRSGLLDRVMSKLKEAKLEVHLLGGVVPNPRLKLVYEGIELVKKKKIDLILAIGGGSVIDSAKAIALGAKYDGDVWDFFAGKAVPTDILPLGTILTIPAAGSESSNSTVITKDDGLIKRSFRNNINRPLFSFLNPTLIATVPKKHLIAGVVDMYSHIIERYFTNVEHVLLTTELCEAGMRAIKELGPKFLKDPANYDYAAEIMWASTVAHNALFETGRIADWASHGIEHEL
;
A
#
# COMPACT_ATOMS: atom_id res chain seq x y z
N MET A 1 -6.06 -11.74 -26.02
CA MET A 1 -5.67 -10.59 -25.17
C MET A 1 -6.77 -9.55 -25.24
N GLU A 2 -7.25 -9.09 -24.09
CA GLU A 2 -8.19 -7.97 -23.99
C GLU A 2 -7.49 -6.63 -24.21
N ASN A 3 -8.22 -5.61 -24.67
CA ASN A 3 -7.72 -4.24 -24.67
C ASN A 3 -7.53 -3.77 -23.22
N PHE A 4 -6.43 -3.07 -22.94
CA PHE A 4 -6.16 -2.58 -21.59
C PHE A 4 -5.46 -1.21 -21.59
N ILE A 5 -5.58 -0.51 -20.47
CA ILE A 5 -4.79 0.69 -20.16
C ILE A 5 -3.93 0.33 -18.95
N TYR A 6 -2.61 0.39 -19.12
CA TYR A 6 -1.67 0.29 -18.01
C TYR A 6 -1.22 1.69 -17.63
N ASP A 7 -1.74 2.20 -16.51
CA ASP A 7 -1.35 3.49 -15.94
C ASP A 7 -0.93 3.30 -14.48
N ASN A 8 0.38 3.27 -14.24
CA ASN A 8 0.96 3.25 -12.92
C ASN A 8 1.96 4.40 -12.78
N LYS A 9 1.50 5.50 -12.19
CA LYS A 9 2.27 6.74 -12.03
C LYS A 9 3.05 6.81 -10.73
N THR A 10 2.93 5.81 -9.85
CA THR A 10 3.65 5.82 -8.57
C THR A 10 5.15 5.80 -8.83
N LYS A 11 5.84 6.86 -8.40
CA LYS A 11 7.31 6.90 -8.41
C LYS A 11 7.86 5.96 -7.34
N ILE A 12 8.51 4.87 -7.74
CA ILE A 12 9.19 3.96 -6.80
C ILE A 12 10.61 4.45 -6.54
N ILE A 13 10.95 4.59 -5.26
CA ILE A 13 12.28 5.00 -4.79
C ILE A 13 12.80 3.84 -3.93
N PHE A 14 13.65 3.01 -4.55
CA PHE A 14 14.05 1.72 -3.99
C PHE A 14 15.53 1.72 -3.58
N GLY A 15 15.83 1.17 -2.41
CA GLY A 15 17.20 0.94 -1.95
C GLY A 15 17.41 1.21 -0.47
N ARG A 16 18.67 1.08 -0.02
CA ARG A 16 19.04 1.39 1.36
C ARG A 16 18.85 2.87 1.65
N ASP A 17 18.29 3.17 2.82
CA ASP A 17 18.23 4.50 3.42
C ASP A 17 17.51 5.56 2.58
N VAL A 18 16.76 5.13 1.55
CA VAL A 18 16.07 6.03 0.62
C VAL A 18 15.03 6.90 1.31
N GLU A 19 14.45 6.44 2.42
CA GLU A 19 13.51 7.22 3.23
C GLU A 19 14.14 8.49 3.82
N ASN A 20 15.48 8.57 3.90
CA ASN A 20 16.16 9.79 4.32
C ASN A 20 15.96 10.96 3.32
N THR A 21 15.53 10.66 2.11
CA THR A 21 15.19 11.66 1.08
C THR A 21 13.70 12.04 1.10
N CYS A 22 12.90 11.53 2.05
CA CYS A 22 11.45 11.74 2.08
C CYS A 22 11.02 13.21 2.03
N ALA A 23 11.76 14.11 2.69
CA ALA A 23 11.46 15.54 2.67
C ALA A 23 11.51 16.16 1.27
N GLN A 24 12.43 15.69 0.42
CA GLN A 24 12.59 16.20 -0.96
C GLN A 24 11.37 15.88 -1.83
N GLU A 25 10.74 14.73 -1.61
CA GLU A 25 9.50 14.36 -2.30
C GLU A 25 8.29 15.05 -1.64
N CYS A 26 8.22 15.09 -0.31
CA CYS A 26 7.08 15.66 0.40
C CYS A 26 6.87 17.15 0.10
N GLN A 27 7.94 17.95 0.10
CA GLN A 27 7.88 19.40 -0.10
C GLN A 27 7.33 19.82 -1.47
N LYS A 28 7.29 18.91 -2.46
CA LYS A 28 6.70 19.17 -3.79
C LYS A 28 5.19 19.35 -3.74
N TYR A 29 4.54 18.88 -2.67
CA TYR A 29 3.08 18.81 -2.55
C TYR A 29 2.52 19.77 -1.51
N GLY A 30 3.36 20.36 -0.65
CA GLY A 30 2.96 21.38 0.30
C GLY A 30 3.81 21.35 1.57
N GLN A 31 3.36 22.09 2.59
CA GLN A 31 4.12 22.33 3.81
C GLN A 31 3.60 21.53 5.02
N ARG A 32 2.34 21.09 4.99
CA ARG A 32 1.67 20.41 6.10
C ARG A 32 1.48 18.94 5.78
N ILE A 33 2.21 18.10 6.50
CA ILE A 33 2.28 16.66 6.27
C ILE A 33 1.54 15.93 7.39
N LEU A 34 0.66 15.01 7.04
CA LEU A 34 0.13 14.03 7.98
C LEU A 34 0.93 12.73 7.87
N ILE A 35 1.68 12.38 8.90
CA ILE A 35 2.22 11.02 9.02
C ILE A 35 1.13 10.11 9.57
N HIS A 36 0.76 9.10 8.80
CA HIS A 36 -0.20 8.08 9.20
C HIS A 36 0.50 6.72 9.44
N TYR A 37 0.23 6.07 10.56
CA TYR A 37 0.95 4.85 10.97
C TYR A 37 0.15 3.91 11.89
N GLY A 38 0.65 2.68 12.07
CA GLY A 38 0.02 1.65 12.89
C GLY A 38 0.41 1.66 14.37
N GLY A 39 0.40 0.47 15.00
CA GLY A 39 0.59 0.26 16.46
C GLY A 39 2.02 0.43 17.01
N GLY A 40 2.90 1.18 16.34
CA GLY A 40 4.16 1.63 16.94
C GLY A 40 5.43 0.81 16.65
N SER A 41 5.43 -0.14 15.72
CA SER A 41 6.69 -0.79 15.28
C SER A 41 7.70 0.22 14.72
N ILE A 42 7.20 1.22 13.99
CA ILE A 42 8.01 2.31 13.43
C ILE A 42 8.55 3.27 14.51
N VAL A 43 7.91 3.31 15.67
CA VAL A 43 8.37 4.09 16.83
C VAL A 43 9.52 3.34 17.49
N ARG A 44 9.33 2.05 17.80
CA ARG A 44 10.35 1.21 18.45
C ARG A 44 11.62 1.04 17.63
N SER A 45 11.52 1.04 16.31
CA SER A 45 12.67 0.95 15.39
C SER A 45 13.40 2.29 15.17
N GLY A 46 12.86 3.40 15.68
CA GLY A 46 13.41 4.74 15.43
C GLY A 46 13.13 5.29 14.02
N LEU A 47 12.39 4.57 13.18
CA LEU A 47 12.02 5.01 11.84
C LEU A 47 11.18 6.29 11.86
N LEU A 48 10.20 6.37 12.77
CA LEU A 48 9.36 7.56 12.90
C LEU A 48 10.20 8.79 13.25
N ASP A 49 11.11 8.66 14.23
CA ASP A 49 11.97 9.76 14.65
C ASP A 49 12.91 10.21 13.53
N ARG A 50 13.49 9.25 12.79
CA ARG A 50 14.33 9.53 11.62
C ARG A 50 13.57 10.32 10.55
N VAL A 51 12.36 9.88 10.19
CA VAL A 51 11.52 10.56 9.20
C VAL A 51 11.09 11.94 9.71
N MET A 52 10.63 12.05 10.96
CA MET A 52 10.28 13.34 11.56
C MET A 52 11.46 14.32 11.56
N SER A 53 12.68 13.85 11.86
CA SER A 53 13.88 14.68 11.80
C SER A 53 14.07 15.26 10.40
N LYS A 54 13.99 14.42 9.36
CA LYS A 54 14.17 14.86 7.97
C LYS A 54 13.13 15.88 7.53
N LEU A 55 11.86 15.66 7.90
CA LEU A 55 10.78 16.62 7.58
C LEU A 55 10.94 17.94 8.34
N LYS A 56 11.36 17.90 9.61
CA LYS A 56 11.64 19.11 10.42
C LYS A 56 12.86 19.88 9.93
N GLU A 57 13.94 19.20 9.53
CA GLU A 57 15.12 19.80 8.90
C GLU A 57 14.72 20.60 7.64
N ALA A 58 13.74 20.09 6.87
CA ALA A 58 13.15 20.77 5.73
C ALA A 58 12.06 21.81 6.08
N LYS A 59 11.84 22.09 7.37
CA LYS A 59 10.86 23.07 7.88
C LYS A 59 9.40 22.76 7.51
N LEU A 60 9.06 21.48 7.35
CA LEU A 60 7.69 21.03 7.13
C LEU A 60 6.93 20.94 8.47
N GLU A 61 5.66 21.37 8.47
CA GLU A 61 4.75 21.16 9.59
C GLU A 61 4.26 19.71 9.57
N VAL A 62 4.44 18.99 10.66
CA VAL A 62 4.14 17.56 10.73
C VAL A 62 3.06 17.30 11.78
N HIS A 63 2.00 16.61 11.36
CA HIS A 63 0.96 16.08 12.21
C HIS A 63 1.03 14.55 12.21
N LEU A 64 0.60 13.93 13.31
CA LEU A 64 0.63 12.48 13.49
C LEU A 64 -0.79 11.95 13.66
N LEU A 65 -1.09 10.85 12.98
CA LEU A 65 -2.26 10.02 13.27
C LEU A 65 -1.82 8.56 13.29
N GLY A 66 -1.62 8.03 14.50
CA GLY A 66 -1.29 6.63 14.73
C GLY A 66 -2.53 5.75 14.95
N GLY A 67 -2.31 4.48 15.25
CA GLY A 67 -3.37 3.59 15.74
C GLY A 67 -4.03 2.72 14.68
N VAL A 68 -3.51 2.70 13.44
CA VAL A 68 -4.00 1.74 12.43
C VAL A 68 -3.77 0.31 12.91
N VAL A 69 -4.81 -0.51 12.76
CA VAL A 69 -4.82 -1.95 13.07
C VAL A 69 -4.83 -2.78 11.78
N PRO A 70 -4.45 -4.07 11.82
CA PRO A 70 -4.76 -5.01 10.75
C PRO A 70 -6.27 -4.98 10.45
N ASN A 71 -6.64 -5.03 9.16
CA ASN A 71 -8.00 -4.73 8.69
C ASN A 71 -8.44 -3.32 9.13
N PRO A 72 -7.93 -2.26 8.45
CA PRO A 72 -8.07 -0.88 8.90
C PRO A 72 -9.54 -0.47 9.04
N ARG A 73 -9.84 0.26 10.12
CA ARG A 73 -11.20 0.58 10.55
C ARG A 73 -11.66 1.93 10.01
N LEU A 74 -12.91 1.96 9.55
CA LEU A 74 -13.54 3.16 9.01
C LEU A 74 -13.58 4.31 10.03
N LYS A 75 -13.73 4.01 11.33
CA LYS A 75 -13.71 5.02 12.39
C LYS A 75 -12.42 5.86 12.39
N LEU A 76 -11.25 5.24 12.23
CA LEU A 76 -9.97 5.96 12.20
C LEU A 76 -9.81 6.75 10.88
N VAL A 77 -10.40 6.25 9.80
CA VAL A 77 -10.47 6.99 8.53
C VAL A 77 -11.24 8.30 8.71
N TYR A 78 -12.39 8.28 9.39
CA TYR A 78 -13.14 9.51 9.68
C TYR A 78 -12.33 10.50 10.53
N GLU A 79 -11.64 10.03 11.57
CA GLU A 79 -10.75 10.89 12.37
C GLU A 79 -9.66 11.54 11.51
N GLY A 80 -9.07 10.77 10.59
CA GLY A 80 -8.08 11.29 9.65
C GLY A 80 -8.63 12.33 8.69
N ILE A 81 -9.84 12.12 8.16
CA ILE A 81 -10.50 13.09 7.27
C ILE A 81 -10.72 14.42 8.00
N GLU A 82 -11.24 14.37 9.23
CA GLU A 82 -11.45 15.56 10.05
C GLU A 82 -10.14 16.28 10.37
N LEU A 83 -9.08 15.54 10.70
CA LEU A 83 -7.76 16.10 10.96
C LEU A 83 -7.20 16.79 9.70
N VAL A 84 -7.31 16.14 8.54
CA VAL A 84 -6.88 16.69 7.25
C VAL A 84 -7.59 18.01 6.94
N LYS A 85 -8.92 18.04 7.05
CA LYS A 85 -9.72 19.25 6.79
C LYS A 85 -9.40 20.37 7.78
N LYS A 86 -9.31 20.05 9.09
CA LYS A 86 -9.04 21.01 10.17
C LYS A 86 -7.65 21.62 10.09
N LYS A 87 -6.63 20.82 9.81
CA LYS A 87 -5.22 21.26 9.74
C LYS A 87 -4.80 21.70 8.34
N LYS A 88 -5.68 21.54 7.35
CA LYS A 88 -5.41 21.83 5.94
C LYS A 88 -4.16 21.09 5.46
N ILE A 89 -4.10 19.79 5.77
CA ILE A 89 -2.98 18.92 5.36
C ILE A 89 -2.87 18.94 3.84
N ASP A 90 -1.64 19.07 3.35
CA ASP A 90 -1.35 19.14 1.91
C ASP A 90 -0.96 17.75 1.36
N LEU A 91 -0.35 16.88 2.18
CA LEU A 91 0.11 15.54 1.82
C LEU A 91 -0.03 14.58 3.00
N ILE A 92 -0.49 13.36 2.74
CA ILE A 92 -0.37 12.24 3.68
C ILE A 92 0.89 11.44 3.36
N LEU A 93 1.70 11.16 4.37
CA LEU A 93 2.83 10.24 4.30
C LEU A 93 2.52 9.00 5.14
N ALA A 94 2.10 7.91 4.50
CA ALA A 94 1.81 6.66 5.18
C ALA A 94 3.09 5.87 5.45
N ILE A 95 3.34 5.49 6.71
CA ILE A 95 4.54 4.75 7.11
C ILE A 95 4.10 3.42 7.74
N GLY A 96 4.22 2.33 6.99
CA GLY A 96 3.65 1.05 7.41
C GLY A 96 3.56 0.00 6.32
N GLY A 97 2.79 -1.05 6.60
CA GLY A 97 2.35 -2.04 5.61
C GLY A 97 1.00 -1.66 4.97
N GLY A 98 0.42 -2.62 4.23
CA GLY A 98 -0.83 -2.43 3.47
C GLY A 98 -1.97 -1.78 4.25
N SER A 99 -2.25 -2.20 5.49
CA SER A 99 -3.34 -1.61 6.28
C SER A 99 -3.19 -0.10 6.54
N VAL A 100 -1.95 0.37 6.77
CA VAL A 100 -1.68 1.80 6.95
C VAL A 100 -1.88 2.56 5.65
N ILE A 101 -1.41 1.98 4.53
CA ILE A 101 -1.52 2.59 3.21
C ILE A 101 -2.99 2.66 2.77
N ASP A 102 -3.77 1.60 3.00
CA ASP A 102 -5.19 1.55 2.65
C ASP A 102 -6.01 2.56 3.47
N SER A 103 -5.74 2.65 4.78
CA SER A 103 -6.31 3.68 5.64
C SER A 103 -5.97 5.09 5.13
N ALA A 104 -4.71 5.33 4.77
CA ALA A 104 -4.28 6.62 4.23
C ALA A 104 -4.95 6.95 2.88
N LYS A 105 -5.12 5.98 1.98
CA LYS A 105 -5.88 6.14 0.72
C LYS A 105 -7.32 6.54 0.99
N ALA A 106 -7.99 5.87 1.94
CA ALA A 106 -9.36 6.19 2.30
C ALA A 106 -9.47 7.59 2.93
N ILE A 107 -8.54 7.98 3.80
CA ILE A 107 -8.47 9.34 4.34
C ILE A 107 -8.28 10.37 3.21
N ALA A 108 -7.37 10.10 2.28
CA ALA A 108 -7.07 10.98 1.16
C ALA A 108 -8.27 11.18 0.21
N LEU A 109 -9.07 10.13 -0.01
CA LEU A 109 -10.32 10.19 -0.77
C LEU A 109 -11.37 11.03 -0.03
N GLY A 110 -11.64 10.70 1.23
CA GLY A 110 -12.67 11.40 2.02
C GLY A 110 -12.32 12.86 2.32
N ALA A 111 -11.04 13.22 2.31
CA ALA A 111 -10.59 14.61 2.44
C ALA A 111 -11.06 15.50 1.27
N LYS A 112 -11.27 14.92 0.09
CA LYS A 112 -11.69 15.60 -1.14
C LYS A 112 -13.15 15.34 -1.50
N TYR A 113 -13.92 14.78 -0.57
CA TYR A 113 -15.32 14.44 -0.76
C TYR A 113 -16.17 15.09 0.33
N ASP A 114 -17.31 15.64 -0.07
CA ASP A 114 -18.26 16.29 0.83
C ASP A 114 -19.26 15.28 1.44
N GLY A 115 -19.39 14.09 0.84
CA GLY A 115 -20.22 12.99 1.35
C GLY A 115 -19.47 12.04 2.28
N ASP A 116 -20.08 10.87 2.53
CA ASP A 116 -19.46 9.82 3.34
C ASP A 116 -18.46 9.02 2.49
N VAL A 117 -17.20 8.94 2.89
CA VAL A 117 -16.18 8.15 2.18
C VAL A 117 -16.59 6.69 1.97
N TRP A 118 -17.45 6.13 2.84
CA TRP A 118 -18.00 4.78 2.67
C TRP A 118 -18.85 4.62 1.40
N ASP A 119 -19.39 5.72 0.84
CA ASP A 119 -20.14 5.70 -0.43
C ASP A 119 -19.31 5.11 -1.58
N PHE A 120 -17.99 5.32 -1.60
CA PHE A 120 -17.10 4.73 -2.60
C PHE A 120 -17.04 3.21 -2.46
N PHE A 121 -16.91 2.71 -1.23
CA PHE A 121 -16.86 1.27 -0.92
C PHE A 121 -18.22 0.59 -1.11
N ALA A 122 -19.31 1.34 -0.99
CA ALA A 122 -20.68 0.88 -1.22
C ALA A 122 -21.16 1.03 -2.67
N GLY A 123 -20.32 1.53 -3.58
CA GLY A 123 -20.67 1.74 -5.00
C GLY A 123 -21.70 2.84 -5.24
N LYS A 124 -21.85 3.78 -4.30
CA LYS A 124 -22.83 4.90 -4.37
C LYS A 124 -22.23 6.17 -4.98
N ALA A 125 -20.91 6.29 -5.01
CA ALA A 125 -20.20 7.45 -5.54
C ALA A 125 -18.91 7.02 -6.25
N VAL A 126 -18.37 7.91 -7.10
CA VAL A 126 -17.07 7.75 -7.76
C VAL A 126 -16.23 8.99 -7.46
N PRO A 127 -15.01 8.85 -6.93
CA PRO A 127 -14.15 9.99 -6.62
C PRO A 127 -13.59 10.63 -7.89
N THR A 128 -13.50 11.96 -7.88
CA THR A 128 -12.91 12.76 -8.97
C THR A 128 -11.62 13.48 -8.58
N ASP A 129 -11.31 13.56 -7.29
CA ASP A 129 -10.09 14.15 -6.74
C ASP A 129 -9.61 13.31 -5.53
N ILE A 130 -8.34 13.43 -5.18
CA ILE A 130 -7.74 12.80 -4.00
C ILE A 130 -6.70 13.74 -3.40
N LEU A 131 -6.56 13.75 -2.07
CA LEU A 131 -5.43 14.43 -1.46
C LEU A 131 -4.11 13.71 -1.86
N PRO A 132 -3.03 14.45 -2.15
CA PRO A 132 -1.71 13.85 -2.35
C PRO A 132 -1.37 12.83 -1.26
N LEU A 133 -0.83 11.68 -1.68
CA LEU A 133 -0.43 10.58 -0.82
C LEU A 133 0.94 10.04 -1.27
N GLY A 134 1.85 9.85 -0.32
CA GLY A 134 3.08 9.11 -0.49
C GLY A 134 3.25 8.04 0.59
N THR A 135 4.12 7.06 0.36
CA THR A 135 4.29 5.91 1.26
C THR A 135 5.77 5.64 1.60
N ILE A 136 6.01 5.13 2.80
CA ILE A 136 7.25 4.45 3.20
C ILE A 136 6.85 3.03 3.60
N LEU A 137 7.16 2.06 2.74
CA LEU A 137 6.75 0.68 2.93
C LEU A 137 7.62 -0.01 3.97
N THR A 138 7.00 -0.63 4.98
CA THR A 138 7.72 -1.40 6.02
C THR A 138 7.38 -2.88 6.03
N ILE A 139 6.30 -3.31 5.36
CA ILE A 139 5.89 -4.71 5.26
C ILE A 139 5.51 -5.01 3.81
N PRO A 140 6.31 -5.80 3.06
CA PRO A 140 5.92 -6.29 1.75
C PRO A 140 4.82 -7.36 1.87
N ALA A 141 3.73 -7.21 1.13
CA ALA A 141 2.56 -8.10 1.13
C ALA A 141 1.68 -7.80 -0.09
N ALA A 142 0.64 -6.98 0.10
CA ALA A 142 -0.41 -6.69 -0.87
C ALA A 142 -0.02 -5.68 -1.98
N GLY A 143 1.23 -5.21 -2.04
CA GLY A 143 1.68 -4.20 -3.03
C GLY A 143 0.89 -2.87 -3.01
N SER A 144 0.23 -2.54 -1.89
CA SER A 144 -0.65 -1.36 -1.80
C SER A 144 0.08 -0.04 -2.07
N GLU A 145 1.39 0.01 -1.83
CA GLU A 145 2.24 1.16 -2.12
C GLU A 145 2.29 1.55 -3.60
N SER A 146 1.90 0.65 -4.51
CA SER A 146 1.80 0.91 -5.95
C SER A 146 0.51 0.36 -6.55
N SER A 147 -0.51 0.08 -5.74
CA SER A 147 -1.80 -0.40 -6.23
C SER A 147 -2.86 0.70 -6.28
N ASN A 148 -3.91 0.48 -7.06
CA ASN A 148 -5.10 1.33 -7.12
C ASN A 148 -6.23 0.87 -6.18
N SER A 149 -5.97 -0.15 -5.35
CA SER A 149 -6.92 -0.71 -4.39
C SER A 149 -6.77 -0.03 -3.02
N THR A 150 -7.87 0.09 -2.28
CA THR A 150 -7.89 0.33 -0.83
C THR A 150 -8.95 -0.58 -0.21
N VAL A 151 -8.66 -1.20 0.93
CA VAL A 151 -9.59 -2.08 1.65
C VAL A 151 -9.83 -1.54 3.05
N ILE A 152 -11.09 -1.26 3.39
CA ILE A 152 -11.50 -0.72 4.69
C ILE A 152 -12.58 -1.63 5.29
N THR A 153 -12.52 -1.77 6.62
CA THR A 153 -13.54 -2.49 7.39
C THR A 153 -14.43 -1.51 8.13
N LYS A 154 -15.73 -1.54 7.84
CA LYS A 154 -16.74 -0.79 8.60
C LYS A 154 -16.90 -1.42 9.98
N ASP A 155 -16.74 -0.60 11.02
CA ASP A 155 -16.78 -1.05 12.42
C ASP A 155 -18.11 -1.72 12.77
N ASP A 156 -19.23 -1.12 12.33
CA ASP A 156 -20.57 -1.67 12.48
C ASP A 156 -20.79 -2.83 11.49
N GLY A 157 -21.04 -4.03 12.02
CA GLY A 157 -21.20 -5.26 11.24
C GLY A 157 -19.91 -5.87 10.69
N LEU A 158 -18.73 -5.29 10.97
CA LEU A 158 -17.42 -5.77 10.51
C LEU A 158 -17.29 -5.99 8.99
N ILE A 159 -18.01 -5.20 8.20
CA ILE A 159 -18.07 -5.36 6.75
C ILE A 159 -16.77 -4.87 6.12
N LYS A 160 -15.96 -5.79 5.56
CA LYS A 160 -14.70 -5.49 4.85
C LYS A 160 -14.96 -5.35 3.35
N ARG A 161 -14.63 -4.18 2.77
CA ARG A 161 -14.84 -3.90 1.35
C ARG A 161 -13.60 -3.28 0.72
N SER A 162 -13.36 -3.67 -0.53
CA SER A 162 -12.33 -3.06 -1.37
C SER A 162 -12.97 -2.02 -2.28
N PHE A 163 -12.21 -0.96 -2.55
CA PHE A 163 -12.52 0.03 -3.57
C PHE A 163 -11.31 0.18 -4.49
N ARG A 164 -11.53 0.18 -5.81
CA ARG A 164 -10.48 0.24 -6.82
C ARG A 164 -10.71 1.42 -7.75
N ASN A 165 -9.75 2.33 -7.81
CA ASN A 165 -9.73 3.45 -8.75
C ASN A 165 -8.29 3.93 -8.92
N ASN A 166 -7.86 4.22 -10.16
CA ASN A 166 -6.47 4.64 -10.43
C ASN A 166 -6.05 5.91 -9.67
N ILE A 167 -7.01 6.75 -9.26
CA ILE A 167 -6.72 7.92 -8.42
C ILE A 167 -6.16 7.55 -7.03
N ASN A 168 -6.41 6.32 -6.55
CA ASN A 168 -5.93 5.84 -5.25
C ASN A 168 -4.41 5.60 -5.21
N ARG A 169 -3.74 5.58 -6.37
CA ARG A 169 -2.31 5.25 -6.46
C ARG A 169 -1.48 6.33 -5.75
N PRO A 170 -0.57 5.95 -4.83
CA PRO A 170 0.35 6.91 -4.24
C PRO A 170 1.19 7.61 -5.32
N LEU A 171 1.55 8.86 -5.07
CA LEU A 171 2.40 9.65 -5.98
C LEU A 171 3.83 9.14 -5.98
N PHE A 172 4.31 8.72 -4.81
CA PHE A 172 5.62 8.12 -4.63
C PHE A 172 5.61 7.07 -3.50
N SER A 173 6.55 6.14 -3.56
CA SER A 173 6.77 5.15 -2.51
C SER A 173 8.25 4.90 -2.27
N PHE A 174 8.68 4.96 -1.01
CA PHE A 174 10.01 4.58 -0.54
C PHE A 174 10.02 3.12 -0.12
N LEU A 175 10.90 2.36 -0.76
CA LEU A 175 11.07 0.91 -0.56
C LEU A 175 12.49 0.66 -0.08
N ASN A 176 12.65 0.53 1.24
CA ASN A 176 13.93 0.16 1.85
C ASN A 176 13.87 -1.26 2.42
N PRO A 177 14.55 -2.24 1.78
CA PRO A 177 14.56 -3.63 2.23
C PRO A 177 15.02 -3.83 3.67
N THR A 178 15.84 -2.93 4.23
CA THR A 178 16.37 -3.07 5.60
C THR A 178 15.31 -2.82 6.68
N LEU A 179 14.19 -2.17 6.35
CA LEU A 179 13.11 -1.89 7.30
C LEU A 179 12.33 -3.16 7.69
N ILE A 180 12.37 -4.19 6.84
CA ILE A 180 11.56 -5.41 6.97
C ILE A 180 12.02 -6.29 8.13
N ALA A 181 13.30 -6.22 8.51
CA ALA A 181 13.89 -7.08 9.53
C ALA A 181 13.23 -6.93 10.93
N THR A 182 12.53 -5.82 11.17
CA THR A 182 11.83 -5.55 12.44
C THR A 182 10.39 -6.09 12.49
N VAL A 183 9.89 -6.66 11.38
CA VAL A 183 8.52 -7.14 11.24
C VAL A 183 8.35 -8.52 11.86
N PRO A 184 7.31 -8.76 12.68
CA PRO A 184 7.08 -10.09 13.25
C PRO A 184 6.92 -11.16 12.16
N LYS A 185 7.58 -12.31 12.35
CA LYS A 185 7.62 -13.43 11.38
C LYS A 185 6.26 -13.83 10.83
N LYS A 186 5.21 -13.84 11.66
CA LYS A 186 3.83 -14.16 11.23
C LYS A 186 3.32 -13.26 10.10
N HIS A 187 3.67 -11.97 10.13
CA HIS A 187 3.27 -11.00 9.10
C HIS A 187 4.10 -11.14 7.84
N LEU A 188 5.37 -11.54 7.97
CA LEU A 188 6.21 -11.87 6.81
C LEU A 188 5.70 -13.11 6.07
N ILE A 189 5.31 -14.15 6.82
CA ILE A 189 4.70 -15.36 6.23
C ILE A 189 3.41 -14.99 5.51
N ALA A 190 2.52 -14.26 6.17
CA ALA A 190 1.28 -13.79 5.56
C ALA A 190 1.56 -12.98 4.29
N GLY A 191 2.52 -12.06 4.30
CA GLY A 191 2.88 -11.24 3.14
C GLY A 191 3.40 -12.04 1.95
N VAL A 192 4.22 -13.06 2.19
CA VAL A 192 4.71 -13.97 1.12
C VAL A 192 3.56 -14.79 0.52
N VAL A 193 2.63 -15.27 1.34
CA VAL A 193 1.45 -16.01 0.86
C VAL A 193 0.51 -15.08 0.08
N ASP A 194 0.31 -13.87 0.58
CA ASP A 194 -0.58 -12.87 0.00
C ASP A 194 -0.11 -12.41 -1.40
N MET A 195 1.17 -12.04 -1.53
CA MET A 195 1.73 -11.66 -2.84
C MET A 195 1.65 -12.82 -3.85
N TYR A 196 1.87 -14.07 -3.41
CA TYR A 196 1.73 -15.23 -4.27
C TYR A 196 0.27 -15.43 -4.71
N SER A 197 -0.67 -15.27 -3.77
CA SER A 197 -2.11 -15.37 -4.03
C SER A 197 -2.57 -14.32 -5.04
N HIS A 198 -2.10 -13.08 -4.93
CA HIS A 198 -2.40 -12.03 -5.91
C HIS A 198 -1.93 -12.34 -7.33
N ILE A 199 -0.84 -13.10 -7.49
CA ILE A 199 -0.42 -13.55 -8.82
C ILE A 199 -1.33 -14.69 -9.30
N ILE A 200 -1.67 -15.64 -8.44
CA ILE A 200 -2.61 -16.74 -8.78
C ILE A 200 -3.94 -16.19 -9.31
N GLU A 201 -4.49 -15.17 -8.64
CA GLU A 201 -5.76 -14.53 -9.01
C GLU A 201 -5.73 -13.90 -10.40
N ARG A 202 -4.55 -13.48 -10.85
CA ARG A 202 -4.34 -12.97 -12.22
C ARG A 202 -3.92 -14.06 -13.19
N TYR A 203 -3.38 -15.16 -12.68
CA TYR A 203 -2.90 -16.27 -13.49
C TYR A 203 -4.06 -17.09 -14.04
N PHE A 204 -5.00 -17.49 -13.18
CA PHE A 204 -6.18 -18.23 -13.61
C PHE A 204 -7.15 -17.30 -14.33
N THR A 205 -7.23 -17.47 -15.65
CA THR A 205 -8.09 -16.66 -16.53
C THR A 205 -8.59 -17.50 -17.69
N ASN A 206 -9.78 -17.19 -18.19
CA ASN A 206 -10.33 -17.79 -19.41
C ASN A 206 -9.95 -17.02 -20.68
N VAL A 207 -9.21 -15.90 -20.55
CA VAL A 207 -8.80 -15.08 -21.70
C VAL A 207 -7.70 -15.79 -22.49
N GLU A 208 -7.95 -16.02 -23.77
CA GLU A 208 -6.98 -16.64 -24.68
C GLU A 208 -5.93 -15.64 -25.20
N HIS A 209 -4.83 -16.17 -25.76
CA HIS A 209 -3.75 -15.39 -26.39
C HIS A 209 -3.10 -14.36 -25.44
N VAL A 210 -2.70 -14.79 -24.24
CA VAL A 210 -2.08 -13.96 -23.19
C VAL A 210 -0.74 -14.51 -22.69
N LEU A 211 -0.03 -15.25 -23.56
CA LEU A 211 1.19 -16.01 -23.22
C LEU A 211 2.24 -15.16 -22.49
N LEU A 212 2.54 -13.95 -22.96
CA LEU A 212 3.53 -13.08 -22.31
C LEU A 212 3.15 -12.78 -20.85
N THR A 213 1.91 -12.36 -20.59
CA THR A 213 1.44 -12.08 -19.22
C THR A 213 1.41 -13.36 -18.38
N THR A 214 1.12 -14.52 -18.99
CA THR A 214 1.18 -15.83 -18.30
C THR A 214 2.60 -16.12 -17.83
N GLU A 215 3.59 -16.01 -18.72
CA GLU A 215 5.00 -16.24 -18.41
C GLU A 215 5.52 -15.27 -17.34
N LEU A 216 5.09 -14.01 -17.37
CA LEU A 216 5.41 -13.02 -16.34
C LEU A 216 4.86 -13.42 -14.97
N CYS A 217 3.60 -13.88 -14.90
CA CYS A 217 3.00 -14.40 -13.67
C CYS A 217 3.78 -15.61 -13.15
N GLU A 218 4.11 -16.57 -14.02
CA GLU A 218 4.85 -17.76 -13.63
C GLU A 218 6.26 -17.46 -13.17
N ALA A 219 6.96 -16.51 -13.81
CA ALA A 219 8.26 -16.04 -13.37
C ALA A 219 8.18 -15.42 -11.97
N GLY A 220 7.17 -14.58 -11.71
CA GLY A 220 6.91 -14.01 -10.39
C GLY A 220 6.64 -15.08 -9.34
N MET A 221 5.76 -16.05 -9.63
CA MET A 221 5.48 -17.17 -8.74
C MET A 221 6.72 -18.03 -8.47
N ARG A 222 7.51 -18.37 -9.50
CA ARG A 222 8.77 -19.12 -9.33
C ARG A 222 9.76 -18.39 -8.45
N ALA A 223 9.93 -17.08 -8.65
CA ALA A 223 10.80 -16.25 -7.83
C ALA A 223 10.34 -16.24 -6.36
N ILE A 224 9.05 -15.98 -6.09
CA ILE A 224 8.52 -15.96 -4.72
C ILE A 224 8.62 -17.34 -4.06
N LYS A 225 8.37 -18.43 -4.79
CA LYS A 225 8.50 -19.80 -4.27
C LYS A 225 9.94 -20.12 -3.86
N GLU A 226 10.92 -19.67 -4.64
CA GLU A 226 12.35 -19.91 -4.37
C GLU A 226 12.88 -19.00 -3.24
N LEU A 227 12.49 -17.72 -3.25
CA LEU A 227 13.01 -16.70 -2.33
C LEU A 227 12.27 -16.69 -0.99
N GLY A 228 10.97 -16.96 -0.98
CA GLY A 228 10.11 -16.87 0.20
C GLY A 228 10.69 -17.65 1.40
N PRO A 229 11.02 -18.95 1.26
CA PRO A 229 11.63 -19.71 2.35
C PRO A 229 12.99 -19.16 2.80
N LYS A 230 13.82 -18.65 1.88
CA LYS A 230 15.15 -18.08 2.18
C LYS A 230 15.01 -16.77 2.95
N PHE A 231 14.15 -15.88 2.47
CA PHE A 231 13.78 -14.63 3.11
C PHE A 231 13.17 -14.86 4.51
N LEU A 232 12.25 -15.82 4.66
CA LEU A 232 11.63 -16.11 5.96
C LEU A 232 12.59 -16.74 6.97
N LYS A 233 13.68 -17.36 6.49
CA LYS A 233 14.76 -17.89 7.32
C LYS A 233 15.72 -16.77 7.75
N ASP A 234 16.02 -15.83 6.87
CA ASP A 234 16.89 -14.68 7.14
C ASP A 234 16.31 -13.37 6.55
N PRO A 235 15.35 -12.74 7.25
CA PRO A 235 14.73 -11.50 6.77
C PRO A 235 15.67 -10.28 6.78
N ALA A 236 16.83 -10.40 7.43
CA ALA A 236 17.85 -9.36 7.47
C ALA A 236 18.81 -9.43 6.28
N ASN A 237 18.80 -10.54 5.53
CA ASN A 237 19.54 -10.64 4.27
C ASN A 237 18.97 -9.63 3.28
N TYR A 238 19.79 -8.64 2.92
CA TYR A 238 19.36 -7.54 2.05
C TYR A 238 18.88 -8.04 0.68
N ASP A 239 19.58 -9.01 0.07
CA ASP A 239 19.28 -9.45 -1.28
C ASP A 239 17.93 -10.18 -1.31
N TYR A 240 17.67 -11.06 -0.34
CA TYR A 240 16.37 -11.73 -0.22
C TYR A 240 15.24 -10.76 0.10
N ALA A 241 15.48 -9.82 1.02
CA ALA A 241 14.50 -8.79 1.37
C ALA A 241 14.20 -7.87 0.19
N ALA A 242 15.22 -7.52 -0.61
CA ALA A 242 15.08 -6.66 -1.78
C ALA A 242 14.24 -7.32 -2.87
N GLU A 243 14.54 -8.58 -3.21
CA GLU A 243 13.77 -9.28 -4.23
C GLU A 243 12.34 -9.58 -3.79
N ILE A 244 12.11 -9.96 -2.53
CA ILE A 244 10.75 -10.14 -1.99
C ILE A 244 9.97 -8.83 -1.94
N MET A 245 10.62 -7.72 -1.55
CA MET A 245 9.99 -6.40 -1.55
C MET A 245 9.57 -6.00 -2.96
N TRP A 246 10.43 -6.20 -3.96
CA TRP A 246 10.09 -5.88 -5.34
C TRP A 246 9.01 -6.81 -5.90
N ALA A 247 9.06 -8.11 -5.59
CA ALA A 247 8.05 -9.08 -5.98
C ALA A 247 6.66 -8.71 -5.44
N SER A 248 6.57 -8.27 -4.17
CA SER A 248 5.34 -7.74 -3.56
C SER A 248 4.75 -6.58 -4.38
N THR A 249 5.58 -5.61 -4.76
CA THR A 249 5.13 -4.47 -5.56
C THR A 249 4.61 -4.92 -6.91
N VAL A 250 5.38 -5.71 -7.65
CA VAL A 250 5.00 -6.15 -9.00
C VAL A 250 3.75 -7.04 -8.99
N ALA A 251 3.56 -7.87 -7.96
CA ALA A 251 2.39 -8.73 -7.81
C ALA A 251 1.06 -7.97 -7.79
N HIS A 252 1.05 -6.70 -7.36
CA HIS A 252 -0.18 -5.92 -7.21
C HIS A 252 -0.14 -4.52 -7.84
N ASN A 253 0.82 -4.25 -8.74
CA ASN A 253 0.92 -2.96 -9.44
C ASN A 253 0.08 -2.88 -10.74
N ALA A 254 -0.71 -3.92 -11.04
CA ALA A 254 -1.53 -4.15 -12.23
C ALA A 254 -0.81 -4.69 -13.50
N LEU A 255 0.52 -4.84 -13.49
CA LEU A 255 1.25 -5.35 -14.65
C LEU A 255 0.82 -6.78 -15.02
N PHE A 256 0.71 -7.67 -14.03
CA PHE A 256 0.30 -9.06 -14.23
C PHE A 256 -1.17 -9.25 -14.62
N GLU A 257 -1.97 -8.18 -14.60
CA GLU A 257 -3.38 -8.20 -15.02
C GLU A 257 -3.56 -7.71 -16.47
N THR A 258 -2.49 -7.24 -17.13
CA THR A 258 -2.58 -6.67 -18.47
C THR A 258 -3.07 -7.69 -19.50
N GLY A 259 -4.12 -7.30 -20.23
CA GLY A 259 -4.68 -8.08 -21.33
C GLY A 259 -5.49 -9.31 -20.93
N ARG A 260 -5.87 -9.42 -19.66
CA ARG A 260 -6.62 -10.55 -19.08
C ARG A 260 -7.64 -10.11 -18.03
N ILE A 261 -8.45 -11.05 -17.55
CA ILE A 261 -9.42 -10.85 -16.47
C ILE A 261 -8.99 -11.71 -15.29
N ALA A 262 -8.81 -11.08 -14.12
CA ALA A 262 -8.46 -11.76 -12.88
C ALA A 262 -9.70 -12.33 -12.16
N ASP A 263 -9.51 -13.40 -11.40
CA ASP A 263 -10.49 -14.00 -10.51
C ASP A 263 -10.19 -13.61 -9.05
N TRP A 264 -11.15 -12.98 -8.39
CA TRP A 264 -11.04 -12.46 -7.03
C TRP A 264 -11.91 -13.22 -6.02
N ALA A 265 -12.46 -14.38 -6.40
CA ALA A 265 -13.38 -15.14 -5.54
C ALA A 265 -12.72 -15.55 -4.23
N SER A 266 -11.47 -16.04 -4.26
CA SER A 266 -10.72 -16.44 -3.07
C SER A 266 -10.53 -15.26 -2.10
N HIS A 267 -10.08 -14.08 -2.60
CA HIS A 267 -10.01 -12.87 -1.77
C HIS A 267 -11.37 -12.41 -1.25
N GLY A 268 -12.42 -12.52 -2.07
CA GLY A 268 -13.79 -12.19 -1.67
C GLY A 268 -14.27 -13.03 -0.49
N ILE A 269 -13.93 -14.32 -0.47
CA ILE A 269 -14.21 -15.22 0.66
C ILE A 269 -13.36 -14.85 1.87
N GLU A 270 -12.05 -14.58 1.69
CA GLU A 270 -11.16 -14.17 2.80
C GLU A 270 -11.67 -12.92 3.52
N HIS A 271 -12.25 -11.98 2.78
CA HIS A 271 -12.76 -10.74 3.36
C HIS A 271 -13.87 -10.95 4.40
N GLU A 272 -14.58 -12.07 4.37
CA GLU A 272 -15.68 -12.40 5.29
C GLU A 272 -15.22 -13.24 6.50
N LEU A 273 -13.94 -13.62 6.59
CA LEU A 273 -13.33 -14.36 7.71
C LEU A 273 -12.80 -13.41 8.81
#